data_AF-A0A9D4SYC9-F1
#
_entry.id   AF-A0A9D4SYC9-F1
#
_cell.length_a   1.000
_cell.length_b   1.000
_cell.length_c   1.000
_cell.angle_alpha   90.00
_cell.angle_beta   90.00
_cell.angle_gamma   90.00
#
_symmetry.space_group_name_H-M   'P 1'
#
loop_
_entity.id
_entity.type
_entity.pdbx_description
1 polymer ?
#
loop_
_entity_poly.entity_id
_entity_poly.type
_entity_poly.pdbx_seq_one_letter_code
_entity_poly.pdbx_strand_id
1 'polypeptide(L)'
;MTAPEDEEYVLIQIGALNAMIGKTLCPICHERDLAVDRDTRLGLAVKMVLRCCSCSTASSHWSSSTKEGRMEVEAALQLFGRSISKNDLRYTNVICDGDRRTYVALCNDKTYGFIPLTKEDCVNHVQKRMGSALRS
;
A
#
# COMPACT_ATOMS: atom_id res chain seq x y z
N MET A 1 3.68 -23.77 -1.19
CA MET A 1 2.69 -22.67 -1.34
C MET A 1 2.78 -22.19 -2.76
N THR A 2 1.95 -22.74 -3.64
CA THR A 2 1.73 -22.18 -4.98
C THR A 2 0.97 -20.85 -4.79
N ALA A 3 1.43 -19.80 -5.46
CA ALA A 3 0.68 -18.55 -5.53
C ALA A 3 -0.75 -18.86 -6.02
N PRO A 4 -1.79 -18.16 -5.54
CA PRO A 4 -3.13 -18.32 -6.10
C PRO A 4 -3.05 -18.15 -7.62
N GLU A 5 -3.64 -19.09 -8.36
CA GLU A 5 -3.43 -19.26 -9.82
C GLU A 5 -3.92 -18.06 -10.67
N ASP A 6 -4.54 -17.07 -10.04
CA ASP A 6 -5.14 -15.88 -10.67
C ASP A 6 -4.51 -14.53 -10.26
N GLU A 7 -3.37 -14.50 -9.56
CA GLU A 7 -2.67 -13.22 -9.28
C GLU A 7 -1.73 -12.81 -10.42
N GLU A 8 -2.26 -12.03 -11.38
CA GLU A 8 -1.48 -11.43 -12.47
C GLU A 8 -0.94 -10.04 -12.07
N TYR A 9 0.37 -9.85 -12.17
CA TYR A 9 1.00 -8.53 -12.03
C TYR A 9 1.32 -7.94 -13.39
N VAL A 10 0.84 -6.73 -13.65
CA VAL A 10 1.07 -6.03 -14.92
C VAL A 10 2.07 -4.90 -14.70
N LEU A 11 3.16 -4.90 -15.49
CA LEU A 11 4.09 -3.78 -15.57
C LEU A 11 3.53 -2.74 -16.54
N ILE A 12 3.27 -1.53 -16.02
CA ILE A 12 2.69 -0.43 -16.80
C ILE A 12 3.66 0.73 -16.87
N GLN A 13 3.97 1.18 -18.10
CA GLN A 13 4.71 2.42 -18.32
C GLN A 13 3.77 3.62 -18.12
N ILE A 14 4.07 4.48 -17.16
CA ILE A 14 3.16 5.58 -16.74
C ILE A 14 2.89 6.58 -17.87
N GLY A 15 3.86 6.84 -18.76
CA GLY A 15 3.64 7.70 -19.92
C GLY A 15 2.56 7.16 -20.85
N ALA A 16 2.56 5.86 -21.14
CA ALA A 16 1.57 5.17 -21.95
C ALA A 16 0.21 5.15 -21.24
N LEU A 17 0.21 4.90 -19.93
CA LEU A 17 -1.00 5.00 -19.11
C LEU A 17 -1.62 6.40 -19.19
N ASN A 18 -0.82 7.45 -19.02
CA ASN A 18 -1.28 8.84 -19.13
C ASN A 18 -1.69 9.20 -20.56
N ALA A 19 -1.02 8.67 -21.58
CA ALA A 19 -1.41 8.86 -22.99
C ALA A 19 -2.77 8.22 -23.31
N MET A 20 -3.13 7.12 -22.64
CA MET A 20 -4.47 6.53 -22.76
C MET A 20 -5.49 7.30 -21.92
N ILE A 21 -5.21 7.57 -20.65
CA ILE A 21 -6.14 8.21 -19.71
C ILE A 21 -6.44 9.65 -20.13
N GLY A 22 -5.47 10.38 -20.68
CA GLY A 22 -5.67 11.75 -21.17
C GLY A 22 -6.70 11.87 -22.28
N LYS A 23 -7.09 10.76 -22.94
CA LYS A 23 -8.14 10.74 -23.96
C LYS A 23 -9.55 10.55 -23.37
N THR A 24 -9.64 10.18 -22.09
CA THR A 24 -10.90 9.95 -21.39
C THR A 24 -11.50 11.27 -20.92
N LEU A 25 -12.82 11.38 -20.96
CA LEU A 25 -13.53 12.56 -20.47
C LEU A 25 -13.45 12.64 -18.95
N CYS A 26 -13.11 13.82 -18.43
CA CYS A 26 -13.25 14.12 -17.02
C CYS A 26 -14.73 14.00 -16.61
N PRO A 27 -15.08 13.27 -15.54
CA PRO A 27 -16.48 13.11 -15.12
C PRO A 27 -17.11 14.42 -14.61
N ILE A 28 -16.31 15.45 -14.34
CA ILE A 28 -16.75 16.71 -13.75
C ILE A 28 -16.87 17.80 -14.80
N CYS A 29 -15.80 18.06 -15.55
CA CYS A 29 -15.77 19.15 -16.54
C CYS A 29 -15.84 18.67 -17.99
N HIS A 30 -15.85 17.35 -18.22
CA HIS A 30 -15.92 16.71 -19.53
C HIS A 30 -14.80 17.08 -20.51
N GLU A 31 -13.71 17.67 -20.01
CA GLU A 31 -12.48 17.87 -20.77
C GLU A 31 -11.61 16.61 -20.81
N ARG A 32 -10.82 16.47 -21.88
CA ARG A 32 -9.90 15.33 -22.11
C ARG A 32 -8.49 15.70 -21.66
N ASP A 33 -8.34 15.80 -20.34
CA ASP A 33 -7.08 16.20 -19.72
C ASP A 33 -6.91 15.54 -18.35
N LEU A 34 -7.19 14.24 -18.30
CA LEU A 34 -6.95 13.41 -17.13
C LEU A 34 -5.51 12.88 -17.13
N ALA A 35 -4.87 12.92 -15.97
CA ALA A 35 -3.53 12.40 -15.75
C ALA A 35 -3.47 11.62 -14.44
N VAL A 36 -2.70 10.52 -14.43
CA VAL A 36 -2.33 9.81 -13.22
C VAL A 36 -0.99 10.33 -12.74
N ASP A 37 -1.00 10.83 -11.51
CA ASP A 37 0.16 11.34 -10.80
C ASP A 37 0.53 10.42 -9.62
N ARG A 38 1.77 10.50 -9.16
CA ARG A 38 2.29 9.74 -8.02
C ARG A 38 2.42 10.71 -6.85
N ASP A 39 1.45 10.69 -5.94
CA ASP A 39 1.32 11.68 -4.85
C ASP A 39 2.36 11.43 -3.74
N THR A 40 2.31 10.26 -3.10
CA THR A 40 3.20 9.93 -1.98
C THR A 40 3.74 8.49 -2.07
N ARG A 41 4.98 8.32 -1.59
CA ARG A 41 5.58 7.01 -1.33
C ARG A 41 5.24 6.60 0.10
N LEU A 42 4.36 5.62 0.26
CA LEU A 42 4.03 4.98 1.54
C LEU A 42 4.84 3.68 1.65
N GLY A 43 6.16 3.81 1.83
CA GLY A 43 7.07 2.66 1.85
C GLY A 43 7.16 1.96 0.49
N LEU A 44 6.73 0.70 0.43
CA LEU A 44 6.73 -0.12 -0.80
C LEU A 44 5.53 0.17 -1.72
N ALA A 45 4.54 0.93 -1.24
CA ALA A 45 3.38 1.33 -2.02
C ALA A 45 3.50 2.78 -2.50
N VAL A 46 3.10 3.04 -3.75
CA VAL A 46 2.99 4.40 -4.31
C VAL A 46 1.52 4.71 -4.51
N LYS A 47 1.05 5.82 -3.92
CA LYS A 47 -0.31 6.29 -4.13
C LYS A 47 -0.43 6.93 -5.51
N MET A 48 -1.17 6.29 -6.40
CA MET A 48 -1.56 6.88 -7.68
C MET A 48 -2.81 7.74 -7.50
N VAL A 49 -2.79 8.96 -8.02
CA VAL A 49 -3.89 9.92 -7.93
C VAL A 49 -4.29 10.34 -9.33
N LEU A 50 -5.58 10.19 -9.65
CA LEU A 50 -6.14 10.69 -10.89
C LEU A 50 -6.48 12.18 -10.73
N ARG A 51 -5.94 13.02 -11.62
CA ARG A 51 -6.11 14.47 -11.64
C ARG A 51 -6.64 14.90 -13.01
N CYS A 52 -7.58 15.84 -13.03
CA CYS A 52 -7.88 16.60 -14.25
C CYS A 52 -7.11 17.93 -14.25
N CYS A 53 -6.37 18.24 -15.32
CA CYS A 53 -5.62 19.49 -15.41
C CYS A 53 -6.54 20.71 -15.67
N SER A 54 -7.70 20.51 -16.30
CA SER A 54 -8.63 21.60 -16.63
C SER A 54 -9.45 22.08 -15.42
N CYS A 55 -9.99 21.17 -14.59
CA CYS A 55 -10.79 21.53 -13.41
C CYS A 55 -10.08 21.26 -12.07
N SER A 56 -8.81 20.84 -12.11
CA SER A 56 -7.96 20.53 -10.94
C SER A 56 -8.56 19.52 -9.95
N THR A 57 -9.59 18.77 -10.34
CA THR A 57 -10.14 17.74 -9.46
C THR A 57 -9.14 16.59 -9.34
N ALA A 58 -8.69 16.33 -8.12
CA ALA A 58 -7.93 15.15 -7.75
C ALA A 58 -8.84 14.17 -7.00
N SER A 59 -9.22 13.04 -7.61
CA SER A 59 -9.94 11.98 -6.92
C SER A 59 -8.94 11.03 -6.28
N SER A 60 -8.57 11.28 -5.03
CA SER A 60 -7.81 10.32 -4.22
C SER A 60 -8.66 9.13 -3.73
N HIS A 61 -9.98 9.20 -3.94
CA HIS A 61 -10.97 8.19 -3.53
C HIS A 61 -11.15 7.05 -4.56
N TRP A 62 -10.28 6.93 -5.56
CA TRP A 62 -10.36 5.82 -6.53
C TRP A 62 -9.58 4.57 -6.06
N SER A 63 -9.21 4.48 -4.78
CA SER A 63 -8.79 3.18 -4.25
C SER A 63 -9.94 2.18 -4.44
N SER A 64 -9.64 1.01 -5.02
CA SER A 64 -10.54 -0.14 -4.99
C SER A 64 -11.13 -0.29 -3.59
N SER A 65 -12.38 -0.74 -3.47
CA SER A 65 -13.07 -1.02 -2.20
C SER A 65 -12.45 -2.19 -1.42
N THR A 66 -11.14 -2.38 -1.53
CA THR A 66 -10.32 -3.11 -0.57
C THR A 66 -10.45 -2.45 0.80
N LYS A 67 -11.06 -3.18 1.73
CA LYS A 67 -11.17 -2.81 3.16
C LYS A 67 -9.84 -2.25 3.64
N GLU A 68 -9.85 -1.03 4.17
CA GLU A 68 -8.67 -0.35 4.72
C GLU A 68 -7.83 -1.30 5.59
N GLY A 69 -6.53 -1.39 5.29
CA GLY A 69 -5.58 -2.25 5.99
C GLY A 69 -5.46 -3.70 5.50
N ARG A 70 -6.27 -4.18 4.53
CA ARG A 70 -6.07 -5.52 3.94
C ARG A 70 -4.85 -5.63 3.05
N MET A 71 -4.55 -4.57 2.29
CA MET A 71 -3.40 -4.56 1.39
C MET A 71 -2.08 -4.69 2.15
N GLU A 72 -1.96 -4.05 3.32
CA GLU A 72 -0.75 -4.12 4.15
C GLU A 72 -0.52 -5.52 4.71
N VAL A 73 -1.60 -6.17 5.16
CA VAL A 73 -1.57 -7.56 5.63
C VAL A 73 -1.07 -8.49 4.53
N GLU A 74 -1.69 -8.43 3.34
CA GLU A 74 -1.35 -9.31 2.22
C GLU A 74 0.08 -9.06 1.73
N ALA A 75 0.46 -7.79 1.58
CA ALA A 75 1.81 -7.42 1.19
C ALA A 75 2.86 -7.94 2.18
N ALA A 76 2.60 -7.86 3.49
CA ALA A 76 3.50 -8.36 4.50
C ALA A 76 3.65 -9.90 4.45
N LEU A 77 2.55 -10.64 4.32
CA LEU A 77 2.57 -12.10 4.18
C LEU A 77 3.41 -12.52 2.97
N GLN A 78 3.19 -11.87 1.82
CA GLN A 78 3.96 -12.15 0.61
C GLN A 78 5.45 -11.80 0.77
N LEU A 79 5.79 -10.66 1.40
CA LEU A 79 7.17 -10.26 1.63
C LEU A 79 7.91 -11.26 2.53
N PHE A 80 7.28 -11.70 3.62
CA PHE A 80 7.85 -12.65 4.56
C PHE A 80 8.02 -14.04 3.92
N GLY A 81 7.07 -14.49 3.09
CA GLY A 81 7.24 -15.73 2.31
C GLY A 81 8.35 -15.62 1.26
N ARG A 82 8.49 -14.46 0.61
CA ARG A 82 9.54 -14.21 -0.38
C ARG A 82 10.93 -14.13 0.24
N SER A 83 11.06 -13.63 1.47
CA SER A 83 12.35 -13.46 2.12
C SER A 83 13.09 -14.79 2.30
N ILE A 84 12.37 -15.87 2.61
CA ILE A 84 12.94 -17.23 2.69
C ILE A 84 13.24 -17.74 1.28
N SER A 85 12.22 -17.74 0.41
CA SER A 85 12.31 -18.41 -0.89
C SER A 85 13.30 -17.77 -1.86
N LYS A 86 13.56 -16.46 -1.75
CA LYS A 86 14.44 -15.72 -2.66
C LYS A 86 15.76 -15.28 -2.04
N ASN A 87 15.80 -15.10 -0.73
CA ASN A 87 16.91 -14.39 -0.07
C ASN A 87 17.48 -15.13 1.16
N ASP A 88 16.93 -16.30 1.52
CA ASP A 88 17.26 -17.05 2.75
C ASP A 88 17.36 -16.17 4.01
N LEU A 89 16.44 -15.22 4.10
CA LEU A 89 16.42 -14.14 5.10
C LEU A 89 15.15 -14.26 5.93
N ARG A 90 15.25 -13.88 7.21
CA ARG A 90 14.12 -13.87 8.14
C ARG A 90 14.04 -12.51 8.83
N TYR A 91 12.86 -11.93 8.81
CA TYR A 91 12.56 -10.71 9.56
C TYR A 91 12.14 -11.05 10.99
N THR A 92 12.68 -10.33 11.98
CA THR A 92 12.31 -10.50 13.40
C THR A 92 11.42 -9.37 13.92
N ASN A 93 11.39 -8.23 13.23
CA ASN A 93 10.66 -7.04 13.65
C ASN A 93 9.71 -6.59 12.53
N VAL A 94 8.51 -6.14 12.91
CA VAL A 94 7.47 -5.64 12.00
C VAL A 94 7.07 -4.24 12.45
N ILE A 95 7.23 -3.25 11.57
CA ILE A 95 6.82 -1.86 11.83
C ILE A 95 5.38 -1.67 11.35
N CYS A 96 4.48 -1.17 12.21
CA CYS A 96 3.05 -0.93 11.88
C CYS A 96 2.64 0.53 12.20
N ASP A 97 1.62 1.09 11.54
CA ASP A 97 1.09 2.46 11.80
C ASP A 97 0.18 2.54 13.05
N GLY A 98 0.46 1.67 14.03
CA GLY A 98 -0.30 1.53 15.27
C GLY A 98 -1.41 0.48 15.24
N ASP A 99 -1.90 0.10 14.08
CA ASP A 99 -2.77 -1.06 13.96
C ASP A 99 -1.97 -2.36 14.20
N ARG A 100 -2.66 -3.44 14.61
CA ARG A 100 -2.02 -4.73 14.88
C ARG A 100 -2.39 -5.82 13.87
N ARG A 101 -3.11 -5.49 12.79
CA ARG A 101 -3.70 -6.49 11.90
C ARG A 101 -2.61 -7.28 11.17
N THR A 102 -1.62 -6.56 10.63
CA THR A 102 -0.46 -7.13 9.94
C THR A 102 0.35 -8.03 10.86
N TYR A 103 0.65 -7.58 12.08
CA TYR A 103 1.37 -8.39 13.07
C TYR A 103 0.64 -9.69 13.41
N VAL A 104 -0.67 -9.61 13.69
CA VAL A 104 -1.48 -10.79 14.02
C VAL A 104 -1.52 -11.79 12.85
N ALA A 105 -1.67 -11.29 11.62
CA ALA A 105 -1.66 -12.14 10.44
C ALA A 105 -0.32 -12.87 10.27
N LEU A 106 0.81 -12.17 10.42
CA LEU A 106 2.15 -12.77 10.34
C LEU A 106 2.39 -13.82 11.44
N CYS A 107 1.96 -13.56 12.67
CA CYS A 107 2.05 -14.54 13.76
C CYS A 107 1.22 -15.81 13.47
N ASN A 108 0.06 -15.66 12.84
CA ASN A 108 -0.81 -16.79 12.49
C ASN A 108 -0.30 -17.58 11.29
N ASP A 109 0.34 -16.91 10.31
CA ASP A 109 0.92 -17.55 9.13
C ASP A 109 2.09 -18.48 9.47
N LYS A 110 2.82 -18.19 10.56
CA LYS A 110 3.96 -18.99 11.04
C LYS A 110 5.01 -19.22 9.94
N THR A 111 5.24 -18.23 9.07
CA THR A 111 6.20 -18.30 7.95
C THR A 111 7.59 -18.76 8.38
N TYR A 112 8.02 -18.35 9.59
CA TYR A 112 9.33 -18.70 10.17
C TYR A 112 9.26 -19.78 11.27
N GLY A 113 8.12 -20.46 11.40
CA GLY A 113 7.91 -21.51 12.40
C GLY A 113 7.92 -20.96 13.83
N PHE A 114 8.99 -21.26 14.58
CA PHE A 114 9.12 -20.96 16.01
C PHE A 114 9.83 -19.62 16.31
N ILE A 115 10.25 -18.89 15.29
CA ILE A 115 10.93 -17.61 15.48
C ILE A 115 9.88 -16.53 15.81
N PRO A 116 9.95 -15.89 16.99
CA PRO A 116 8.99 -14.88 17.39
C PRO A 116 9.20 -13.59 16.58
N LEU A 117 8.09 -12.90 16.31
CA LEU A 117 8.10 -11.56 15.72
C LEU A 117 7.87 -10.51 16.81
N THR A 118 8.54 -9.37 16.68
CA THR A 118 8.35 -8.19 17.52
C THR A 118 7.61 -7.11 16.74
N LYS A 119 6.54 -6.56 17.32
CA LYS A 119 5.84 -5.40 16.75
C LYS A 119 6.53 -4.12 17.21
N GLU A 120 6.89 -3.28 16.25
CA GLU A 120 7.34 -1.90 16.47
C GLU A 120 6.30 -0.92 15.92
N ASP A 121 6.15 0.24 16.56
CA ASP A 121 5.26 1.30 16.08
C ASP A 121 6.04 2.27 15.16
N CYS A 122 5.38 2.74 14.11
CA CYS A 122 5.99 3.73 13.22
C CYS A 122 6.17 5.08 13.93
N VAL A 123 7.17 5.86 13.51
CA VAL A 123 7.49 7.17 14.11
C VAL A 123 6.29 8.13 14.06
N ASN A 124 5.51 8.10 12.97
CA ASN A 124 4.31 8.92 12.84
C ASN A 124 3.25 8.56 13.89
N HIS A 125 3.08 7.27 14.17
CA HIS A 125 2.16 6.78 15.20
C HIS A 125 2.63 7.19 16.59
N VAL A 126 3.93 7.03 16.88
CA VAL A 126 4.54 7.46 18.13
C VAL A 126 4.33 8.97 18.35
N GLN A 127 4.57 9.79 17.33
CA GLN A 127 4.36 11.24 17.39
C GLN A 127 2.89 11.61 17.65
N LYS A 128 1.93 10.95 16.98
CA LYS A 128 0.50 11.15 17.23
C LYS A 128 0.13 10.84 18.68
N ARG A 129 0.62 9.70 19.20
CA ARG A 129 0.37 9.26 20.59
C ARG A 129 0.95 10.23 21.61
N MET A 130 2.20 10.67 21.41
CA MET A 130 2.83 11.67 22.27
C MET A 130 2.08 13.00 22.23
N GLY A 131 1.71 13.47 21.03
CA GLY A 131 0.96 14.71 20.88
C GLY A 131 -0.41 14.68 21.58
N SER A 132 -1.12 13.55 21.55
CA SER A 132 -2.39 13.41 22.28
C SER A 132 -2.19 13.41 23.80
N ALA A 133 -1.13 12.77 24.31
CA ALA A 133 -0.81 12.74 25.75
C ALA A 133 -0.35 14.10 26.31
N LEU A 134 0.17 15.00 25.46
CA LEU A 134 0.57 16.35 25.87
C LEU A 134 -0.56 17.38 25.78
N ARG A 135 -1.66 17.05 25.10
CA ARG A 135 -2.86 17.91 24.98
C ARG A 135 -3.96 17.53 25.98
N SER A 136 -3.76 16.46 26.75
CA SER A 136 -4.66 16.00 27.82
C SER A 136 -4.32 16.63 29.15
#